data_AF-A0A1W1WRQ9-F1
#
_entry.id   AF-A0A1W1WRQ9-F1
#
_cell.length_a   1.000
_cell.length_b   1.000
_cell.length_c   1.000
_cell.angle_alpha   90.00
_cell.angle_beta   90.00
_cell.angle_gamma   90.00
#
_symmetry.space_group_name_H-M   'P 1'
#
loop_
_entity.id
_entity.type
_entity.pdbx_description
1 polymer ?
#
loop_
_entity_poly.entity_id
_entity_poly.type
_entity_poly.pdbx_seq_one_letter_code
_entity_poly.pdbx_strand_id
1 'polypeptide(L)'
;MSQNEQLCAYHYRIKNLEDKSLVIPEFQRPYEWDKNQVEQFLKDLDEVFNKQKDSSFEYLIGNMVIYKNENEWQIVDGQQRIITLGIVLQVLGYEEFCKKIEVKTSTMKTNKNIFNNKKVIENFFSNYSQKNEFKQFLLSNIVANFLITKDLDFAFFLFDSHNTRGKALDRKDLLKVHHIRLIKKEDEKSFLAKKWESYERVKDIDKEKDKLKYLLQLLAVCRKAVRGELRGHDLIESDVYKEFLSEANEYSLNNYNQPPIFETFEYFPKEDELRLLLKRIDSELCFGEIRKEAYRYLPFEIPQSIEGGEKFFYFLIKYFNLLSELEKTHGEIFNLFDKVSGSGNQYINLIYKSLLFFYYDKFGEENLKEFAWRLIIIFSYLRITQTQMRKETIVNSFAKPNAEKKELFKCVFLSYSTEVILNKLDDYIKFEVGDEKDKKKLSLYNNKKHYIGDKEITGTTKDFIDAWEEYHKEIFNLLDTLGRNWR
;
A
#
# COMPACT_ATOMS: atom_id res chain seq x y z
N MET A 1 -7.04 28.26 17.51
CA MET A 1 -6.52 27.85 16.19
C MET A 1 -7.21 28.70 15.14
N SER A 2 -6.49 29.67 14.61
CA SER A 2 -6.86 30.35 13.36
C SER A 2 -6.92 29.32 12.22
N GLN A 3 -7.51 29.66 11.08
CA GLN A 3 -7.62 28.75 9.93
C GLN A 3 -6.26 28.37 9.30
N ASN A 4 -5.15 28.99 9.72
CA ASN A 4 -3.82 28.82 9.11
C ASN A 4 -2.81 27.99 9.92
N GLU A 5 -3.15 27.47 11.10
CA GLU A 5 -2.24 26.60 11.89
C GLU A 5 -2.49 25.12 11.54
N GLN A 6 -1.61 24.55 10.71
CA GLN A 6 -1.66 23.16 10.25
C GLN A 6 -1.25 22.14 11.35
N LEU A 7 -0.46 22.60 12.33
CA LEU A 7 0.02 21.84 13.48
C LEU A 7 0.22 22.78 14.67
N CYS A 8 -0.23 22.35 15.86
CA CYS A 8 0.17 22.95 17.11
C CYS A 8 0.79 21.90 18.03
N ALA A 9 1.93 22.22 18.63
CA ALA A 9 2.55 21.41 19.67
C ALA A 9 2.30 22.05 21.03
N TYR A 10 1.77 21.28 21.98
CA TYR A 10 1.54 21.73 23.35
C TYR A 10 2.19 20.77 24.33
N HIS A 11 2.67 21.33 25.45
CA HIS A 11 3.12 20.56 26.58
C HIS A 11 2.04 20.60 27.65
N TYR A 12 1.30 19.50 27.85
CA TYR A 12 0.21 19.44 28.83
C TYR A 12 0.58 18.53 29.99
N ARG A 13 0.34 19.03 31.20
CA ARG A 13 0.16 18.20 32.39
C ARG A 13 -1.14 17.43 32.28
N ILE A 14 -1.18 16.24 32.86
CA ILE A 14 -2.39 15.39 32.83
C ILE A 14 -3.59 16.09 33.43
N LYS A 15 -3.41 16.86 34.52
CA LYS A 15 -4.46 17.69 35.12
C LYS A 15 -5.08 18.69 34.14
N ASN A 16 -4.31 19.22 33.19
CA ASN A 16 -4.80 20.22 32.23
C ASN A 16 -5.64 19.60 31.10
N LEU A 17 -5.80 18.28 31.08
CA LEU A 17 -6.65 17.57 30.12
C LEU A 17 -8.11 17.44 30.59
N GLU A 18 -8.42 17.86 31.83
CA GLU A 18 -9.75 17.73 32.45
C GLU A 18 -10.87 18.43 31.66
N ASP A 19 -10.54 19.51 30.97
CA ASP A 19 -11.49 20.29 30.15
C ASP A 19 -11.60 19.79 28.69
N LYS A 20 -10.92 18.68 28.34
CA LYS A 20 -10.87 18.16 26.97
C LYS A 20 -11.65 16.85 26.88
N SER A 21 -12.51 16.72 25.86
CA SER A 21 -13.15 15.44 25.52
C SER A 21 -12.19 14.62 24.66
N LEU A 22 -11.61 13.57 25.26
CA LEU A 22 -10.68 12.67 24.60
C LEU A 22 -11.45 11.50 24.00
N VAL A 23 -11.23 11.22 22.72
CA VAL A 23 -11.93 10.16 21.99
C VAL A 23 -10.92 9.15 21.47
N ILE A 24 -11.14 7.87 21.73
CA ILE A 24 -10.46 6.77 21.04
C ILE A 24 -11.34 6.39 19.84
N PRO A 25 -10.96 6.77 18.60
CA PRO A 25 -11.78 6.58 17.41
C PRO A 25 -11.79 5.13 16.93
N GLU A 26 -12.77 4.77 16.09
CA GLU A 26 -12.99 3.38 15.65
C GLU A 26 -11.82 2.76 14.89
N PHE A 27 -11.02 3.59 14.21
CA PHE A 27 -9.86 3.17 13.45
C PHE A 27 -8.64 2.84 14.31
N GLN A 28 -8.66 3.14 15.61
CA GLN A 28 -7.59 2.75 16.52
C GLN A 28 -7.66 1.26 16.83
N ARG A 29 -6.49 0.63 16.97
CA ARG A 29 -6.42 -0.75 17.44
C ARG A 29 -6.96 -0.88 18.87
N PRO A 30 -7.52 -2.03 19.26
CA PRO A 30 -7.93 -2.31 20.64
C PRO A 30 -6.87 -2.00 21.71
N TYR A 31 -7.29 -1.79 22.96
CA TYR A 31 -6.36 -1.82 24.09
C TYR A 31 -5.70 -3.22 24.22
N GLU A 32 -4.38 -3.26 24.05
CA GLU A 32 -3.59 -4.48 23.90
C GLU A 32 -2.49 -4.65 24.95
N TRP A 33 -2.23 -3.64 25.79
CA TRP A 33 -1.22 -3.77 26.82
C TRP A 33 -1.49 -4.96 27.73
N ASP A 34 -0.48 -5.83 27.86
CA ASP A 34 -0.53 -6.99 28.74
C ASP A 34 -0.04 -6.65 30.15
N LYS A 35 -0.09 -7.66 31.03
CA LYS A 35 0.36 -7.53 32.42
C LYS A 35 1.80 -6.99 32.52
N ASN A 36 2.71 -7.48 31.69
CA ASN A 36 4.13 -7.12 31.79
C ASN A 36 4.34 -5.65 31.41
N GLN A 37 3.65 -5.18 30.36
CA GLN A 37 3.72 -3.79 29.92
C GLN A 37 3.15 -2.84 30.97
N VAL A 38 2.04 -3.21 31.62
CA VAL A 38 1.45 -2.42 32.71
C VAL A 38 2.35 -2.41 33.94
N GLU A 39 2.92 -3.55 34.34
CA GLU A 39 3.86 -3.62 35.46
C GLU A 39 5.11 -2.78 35.20
N GLN A 40 5.65 -2.80 33.98
CA GLN A 40 6.77 -1.95 33.61
C GLN A 40 6.40 -0.47 33.69
N PHE A 41 5.24 -0.08 33.15
CA PHE A 41 4.76 1.30 33.22
C PHE A 41 4.59 1.79 34.66
N LEU A 42 4.03 0.95 35.55
CA LEU A 42 3.91 1.26 36.98
C LEU A 42 5.27 1.41 37.66
N LYS A 43 6.20 0.50 37.38
CA LYS A 43 7.57 0.57 37.92
C LYS A 43 8.28 1.84 37.50
N ASP A 44 8.18 2.22 36.23
CA ASP A 44 8.80 3.45 35.71
C ASP A 44 8.25 4.69 36.45
N LEU A 45 6.93 4.75 36.65
CA LEU A 45 6.29 5.84 37.40
C LEU A 45 6.68 5.86 38.88
N ASP A 46 6.73 4.68 39.51
CA ASP A 46 7.13 4.53 40.92
C ASP A 46 8.59 4.90 41.16
N GLU A 47 9.49 4.50 40.27
CA GLU A 47 10.89 4.90 40.35
C GLU A 47 11.05 6.42 40.30
N VAL A 48 10.30 7.08 39.41
CA VAL A 48 10.35 8.53 39.26
C VAL A 48 9.80 9.22 40.49
N PHE A 49 8.64 8.77 40.98
CA PHE A 49 8.02 9.29 42.20
C PHE A 49 8.94 9.20 43.42
N ASN A 50 9.65 8.08 43.56
CA ASN A 50 10.55 7.84 44.68
C ASN A 50 11.87 8.62 44.59
N LYS A 51 12.38 8.84 43.37
CA LYS A 51 13.63 9.57 43.13
C LYS A 51 13.43 11.09 43.25
N GLN A 52 12.37 11.62 42.65
CA GLN A 52 12.18 13.05 42.44
C GLN A 52 11.07 13.63 43.33
N LYS A 53 11.48 14.28 44.43
CA LYS A 53 10.58 14.99 45.36
C LYS A 53 10.37 16.47 45.02
N ASP A 54 11.02 16.96 43.99
CA ASP A 54 10.87 18.35 43.55
C ASP A 54 9.52 18.53 42.85
N SER A 55 8.67 19.39 43.38
CA SER A 55 7.36 19.74 42.82
C SER A 55 7.45 20.36 41.41
N SER A 56 8.61 20.91 41.01
CA SER A 56 8.85 21.47 39.69
C SER A 56 9.29 20.44 38.64
N PHE A 57 9.61 19.22 39.06
CA PHE A 57 10.05 18.16 38.15
C PHE A 57 8.89 17.67 37.28
N GLU A 58 9.11 17.59 35.97
CA GLU A 58 8.14 17.10 35.01
C GLU A 58 8.63 15.79 34.38
N TYR A 59 7.80 14.75 34.44
CA TYR A 59 8.08 13.46 33.82
C TYR A 59 7.29 13.29 32.53
N LEU A 60 8.02 13.24 31.42
CA LEU A 60 7.44 13.07 30.10
C LEU A 60 7.08 11.60 29.83
N ILE A 61 5.78 11.29 29.84
CA ILE A 61 5.28 9.95 29.44
C ILE A 61 5.30 9.72 27.92
N GLY A 62 5.70 10.75 27.16
CA GLY A 62 5.99 10.74 25.73
C GLY A 62 5.05 11.61 24.90
N ASN A 63 5.00 11.35 23.60
CA ASN A 63 4.20 12.12 22.65
C ASN A 63 2.80 11.52 22.49
N MET A 64 1.82 12.39 22.25
CA MET A 64 0.43 12.08 21.94
C MET A 64 0.10 12.82 20.64
N VAL A 65 -0.43 12.09 19.65
CA VAL A 65 -0.88 12.71 18.40
C VAL A 65 -2.40 12.80 18.45
N ILE A 66 -2.92 14.01 18.24
CA ILE A 66 -4.35 14.32 18.31
C ILE A 66 -4.82 14.84 16.96
N TYR A 67 -5.84 14.18 16.42
CA TYR A 67 -6.70 14.75 15.40
C TYR A 67 -7.84 15.51 16.08
N LYS A 68 -7.88 16.82 15.90
CA LYS A 68 -8.91 17.68 16.49
C LYS A 68 -10.04 17.88 15.48
N ASN A 69 -11.15 17.17 15.69
CA ASN A 69 -12.38 17.35 14.93
C ASN A 69 -13.38 18.15 15.76
N GLU A 70 -13.61 19.41 15.38
CA GLU A 70 -14.45 20.35 16.14
C GLU A 70 -14.06 20.43 17.63
N ASN A 71 -14.85 19.79 18.50
CA ASN A 71 -14.66 19.73 19.94
C ASN A 71 -14.08 18.37 20.43
N GLU A 72 -14.02 17.36 19.57
CA GLU A 72 -13.46 16.05 19.90
C GLU A 72 -11.94 16.02 19.69
N TRP A 73 -11.21 15.52 20.68
CA TRP A 73 -9.77 15.26 20.59
C TRP A 73 -9.57 13.77 20.33
N GLN A 74 -9.54 13.39 19.06
CA GLN A 74 -9.37 12.00 18.65
C GLN A 74 -7.90 11.60 18.76
N ILE A 75 -7.61 10.60 19.59
CA ILE A 75 -6.25 10.14 19.87
C ILE A 75 -5.78 9.22 18.73
N VAL A 76 -4.78 9.67 17.99
CA VAL A 76 -4.13 8.93 16.89
C VAL A 76 -2.90 8.16 17.40
N ASP A 77 -2.18 8.71 18.39
CA ASP A 77 -1.08 8.03 19.08
C ASP A 77 -1.16 8.18 20.60
N GLY A 78 -0.66 7.17 21.31
CA GLY A 78 -0.55 7.16 22.77
C GLY A 78 -1.77 6.60 23.50
N GLN A 79 -2.73 6.02 22.77
CA GLN A 79 -3.94 5.44 23.33
C GLN A 79 -3.69 4.40 24.44
N GLN A 80 -2.67 3.55 24.32
CA GLN A 80 -2.40 2.52 25.33
C GLN A 80 -1.92 3.14 26.66
N ARG A 81 -1.10 4.20 26.58
CA ARG A 81 -0.59 4.93 27.74
C ARG A 81 -1.70 5.69 28.45
N ILE A 82 -2.53 6.42 27.70
CA ILE A 82 -3.60 7.24 28.30
C ILE A 82 -4.70 6.39 28.93
N ILE A 83 -5.06 5.25 28.31
CA ILE A 83 -6.03 4.30 28.88
C ILE A 83 -5.47 3.71 30.17
N THR A 84 -4.22 3.26 30.16
CA THR A 84 -3.57 2.68 31.36
C THR A 84 -3.49 3.70 32.49
N LEU A 85 -3.09 4.94 32.19
CA LEU A 85 -3.05 6.03 33.15
C LEU A 85 -4.45 6.31 33.73
N GLY A 86 -5.49 6.26 32.92
CA GLY A 86 -6.87 6.36 33.40
C GLY A 86 -7.24 5.24 34.38
N ILE A 87 -6.89 3.99 34.07
CA ILE A 87 -7.12 2.86 34.99
C ILE A 87 -6.37 3.08 36.32
N VAL A 88 -5.12 3.57 36.28
CA VAL A 88 -4.34 3.89 37.48
C VAL A 88 -5.01 4.98 38.32
N LEU A 89 -5.41 6.09 37.69
CA LEU A 89 -6.11 7.18 38.38
C LEU A 89 -7.43 6.71 38.98
N GLN A 90 -8.19 5.86 38.28
CA GLN A 90 -9.41 5.26 38.79
C GLN A 90 -9.16 4.41 40.05
N VAL A 91 -8.13 3.56 40.05
CA VAL A 91 -7.78 2.74 41.23
C VAL A 91 -7.35 3.61 42.41
N LEU A 92 -6.75 4.78 42.16
CA LEU A 92 -6.39 5.77 43.17
C LEU A 92 -7.56 6.69 43.59
N GLY A 93 -8.78 6.38 43.14
CA GLY A 93 -10.01 7.10 43.51
C GLY A 93 -10.24 8.40 42.74
N TYR A 94 -9.65 8.56 41.54
CA TYR A 94 -9.86 9.71 40.67
C TYR A 94 -10.56 9.31 39.37
N GLU A 95 -11.89 9.29 39.41
CA GLU A 95 -12.71 8.82 38.29
C GLU A 95 -12.94 9.88 37.21
N GLU A 96 -12.76 11.17 37.51
CA GLU A 96 -13.05 12.27 36.59
C GLU A 96 -12.27 12.17 35.28
N PHE A 97 -11.01 11.73 35.33
CA PHE A 97 -10.21 11.54 34.13
C PHE A 97 -10.79 10.47 33.19
N CYS A 98 -11.27 9.34 33.74
CA CYS A 98 -11.86 8.27 32.94
C CYS A 98 -13.16 8.69 32.25
N LYS A 99 -13.98 9.54 32.91
CA LYS A 99 -15.23 10.05 32.34
C LYS A 99 -15.01 10.91 31.08
N LYS A 100 -13.79 11.39 30.86
CA LYS A 100 -13.42 12.21 29.68
C LYS A 100 -12.93 11.39 28.50
N ILE A 101 -12.62 10.10 28.71
CA ILE A 101 -12.15 9.21 27.65
C ILE A 101 -13.35 8.43 27.12
N GLU A 102 -13.81 8.83 25.94
CA GLU A 102 -14.81 8.08 25.19
C GLU A 102 -14.12 7.07 24.29
N VAL A 103 -14.54 5.80 24.35
CA VAL A 103 -14.03 4.74 23.47
C VAL A 103 -15.13 4.36 22.49
N LYS A 104 -15.01 4.78 21.22
CA LYS A 104 -16.09 4.60 20.22
C LYS A 104 -16.35 3.13 19.90
N THR A 105 -15.31 2.29 19.92
CA THR A 105 -15.43 0.83 19.74
C THR A 105 -14.74 0.07 20.86
N SER A 106 -15.52 -0.70 21.64
CA SER A 106 -14.96 -1.63 22.62
C SER A 106 -15.04 -3.07 22.09
N THR A 107 -13.88 -3.73 22.03
CA THR A 107 -13.79 -5.15 21.66
C THR A 107 -13.78 -6.04 22.90
N MET A 108 -14.13 -7.32 22.74
CA MET A 108 -14.00 -8.31 23.83
C MET A 108 -12.57 -8.38 24.38
N LYS A 109 -11.57 -8.22 23.51
CA LYS A 109 -10.15 -8.14 23.87
C LYS A 109 -9.85 -6.92 24.74
N THR A 110 -10.34 -5.74 24.36
CA THR A 110 -10.23 -4.49 25.14
C THR A 110 -10.79 -4.66 26.54
N ASN A 111 -12.04 -5.12 26.67
CA ASN A 111 -12.68 -5.29 27.97
C ASN A 111 -11.93 -6.30 28.86
N LYS A 112 -11.48 -7.42 28.28
CA LYS A 112 -10.68 -8.42 29.00
C LYS A 112 -9.36 -7.84 29.51
N ASN A 113 -8.66 -7.08 28.67
CA ASN A 113 -7.38 -6.47 29.02
C ASN A 113 -7.55 -5.36 30.08
N ILE A 114 -8.56 -4.50 29.96
CA ILE A 114 -8.87 -3.48 30.97
C ILE A 114 -9.14 -4.16 32.31
N PHE A 115 -9.99 -5.19 32.34
CA PHE A 115 -10.31 -5.92 33.56
C PHE A 115 -9.08 -6.58 34.21
N ASN A 116 -8.27 -7.28 33.43
CA ASN A 116 -7.06 -7.94 33.93
C ASN A 116 -6.04 -6.91 34.46
N ASN A 117 -5.83 -5.83 33.73
CA ASN A 117 -4.86 -4.81 34.11
C ASN A 117 -5.33 -3.98 35.31
N LYS A 118 -6.65 -3.75 35.45
CA LYS A 118 -7.20 -3.15 36.67
C LYS A 118 -6.82 -3.97 37.91
N LYS A 119 -6.94 -5.30 37.85
CA LYS A 119 -6.51 -6.18 38.96
C LYS A 119 -5.00 -6.09 39.24
N VAL A 120 -4.17 -6.01 38.20
CA VAL A 120 -2.71 -5.83 38.35
C VAL A 120 -2.40 -4.54 39.07
N ILE A 121 -3.06 -3.45 38.68
CA ILE A 121 -2.90 -2.11 39.28
C ILE A 121 -3.44 -2.10 40.72
N GLU A 122 -4.60 -2.71 40.99
CA GLU A 122 -5.15 -2.85 42.35
C GLU A 122 -4.19 -3.61 43.27
N ASN A 123 -3.59 -4.70 42.78
CA ASN A 123 -2.59 -5.45 43.53
C ASN A 123 -1.34 -4.62 43.81
N PHE A 124 -0.84 -3.88 42.82
CA PHE A 124 0.30 -2.97 42.97
C PHE A 124 0.05 -1.95 44.09
N PHE A 125 -1.14 -1.37 44.14
CA PHE A 125 -1.49 -0.39 45.16
C PHE A 125 -2.02 -0.99 46.47
N SER A 126 -2.30 -2.29 46.59
CA SER A 126 -2.93 -2.89 47.78
C SER A 126 -2.24 -2.50 49.10
N ASN A 127 -0.91 -2.57 49.15
CA ASN A 127 -0.06 -2.25 50.31
C ASN A 127 0.76 -0.96 50.14
N TYR A 128 0.40 -0.11 49.17
CA TYR A 128 1.14 1.12 48.89
C TYR A 128 0.74 2.21 49.88
N SER A 129 1.70 2.74 50.64
CA SER A 129 1.45 3.69 51.73
C SER A 129 1.10 5.10 51.26
N GLN A 130 1.73 5.57 50.17
CA GLN A 130 1.67 6.96 49.71
C GLN A 130 0.72 7.17 48.51
N LYS A 131 -0.46 6.57 48.54
CA LYS A 131 -1.41 6.60 47.39
C LYS A 131 -1.84 8.02 47.02
N ASN A 132 -2.06 8.87 48.01
CA ASN A 132 -2.56 10.22 47.76
C ASN A 132 -1.47 11.11 47.17
N GLU A 133 -0.25 11.01 47.67
CA GLU A 133 0.93 11.68 47.14
C GLU A 133 1.24 11.20 45.73
N PHE A 134 1.17 9.88 45.49
CA PHE A 134 1.34 9.31 44.16
C PHE A 134 0.30 9.83 43.18
N LYS A 135 -0.98 9.88 43.58
CA LYS A 135 -2.05 10.49 42.78
C LYS A 135 -1.77 11.97 42.46
N GLN A 136 -1.32 12.75 43.45
CA GLN A 136 -0.97 14.16 43.22
C GLN A 136 0.20 14.31 42.25
N PHE A 137 1.21 13.45 42.36
CA PHE A 137 2.32 13.35 41.41
C PHE A 137 1.81 13.04 39.99
N LEU A 138 0.92 12.06 39.83
CA LEU A 138 0.35 11.73 38.52
C LEU A 138 -0.40 12.90 37.86
N LEU A 139 -1.07 13.73 38.65
CA LEU A 139 -1.82 14.88 38.13
C LEU A 139 -0.91 16.07 37.83
N SER A 140 0.10 16.32 38.68
CA SER A 140 0.85 17.59 38.68
C SER A 140 2.20 17.51 37.97
N ASN A 141 2.83 16.34 37.96
CA ASN A 141 4.20 16.17 37.48
C ASN A 141 4.27 15.37 36.17
N ILE A 142 3.25 14.57 35.86
CA ILE A 142 3.20 13.85 34.58
C ILE A 142 2.79 14.79 33.47
N VAL A 143 3.61 14.82 32.42
CA VAL A 143 3.40 15.64 31.23
C VAL A 143 3.46 14.79 29.97
N ALA A 144 2.75 15.22 28.94
CA ALA A 144 2.84 14.67 27.59
C ALA A 144 2.91 15.79 26.56
N ASN A 145 3.64 15.52 25.47
CA ASN A 145 3.68 16.43 24.33
C ASN A 145 2.50 16.10 23.40
N PHE A 146 1.61 17.05 23.18
CA PHE A 146 0.45 16.90 22.31
C PHE A 146 0.71 17.58 20.98
N LEU A 147 0.78 16.77 19.92
CA LEU A 147 0.83 17.22 18.53
C LEU A 147 -0.59 17.23 17.98
N ILE A 148 -1.16 18.42 17.81
CA ILE A 148 -2.56 18.60 17.46
C ILE A 148 -2.67 19.14 16.04
N THR A 149 -3.43 18.44 15.21
CA THR A 149 -3.75 18.88 13.86
C THR A 149 -5.23 18.71 13.56
N LYS A 150 -5.76 19.53 12.65
CA LYS A 150 -7.12 19.40 12.09
C LYS A 150 -7.16 18.53 10.83
N ASP A 151 -6.03 17.97 10.45
CA ASP A 151 -5.89 17.07 9.31
C ASP A 151 -5.54 15.67 9.81
N LEU A 152 -6.46 14.73 9.64
CA LEU A 152 -6.28 13.34 10.10
C LEU A 152 -5.15 12.63 9.35
N ASP A 153 -4.92 12.97 8.09
CA ASP A 153 -3.87 12.38 7.26
C ASP A 153 -2.50 12.87 7.74
N PHE A 154 -2.41 14.16 8.06
CA PHE A 154 -1.24 14.71 8.73
C PHE A 154 -1.03 14.13 10.14
N ALA A 155 -2.11 13.83 10.88
CA ALA A 155 -2.00 13.16 12.17
C ALA A 155 -1.40 11.75 12.04
N PHE A 156 -1.81 10.98 11.02
CA PHE A 156 -1.21 9.68 10.73
C PHE A 156 0.26 9.80 10.30
N PHE A 157 0.60 10.81 9.50
CA PHE A 157 2.00 11.10 9.18
C PHE A 157 2.85 11.36 10.43
N LEU A 158 2.34 12.18 11.36
CA LEU A 158 3.01 12.43 12.64
C LEU A 158 3.17 11.16 13.47
N PHE A 159 2.13 10.33 13.55
CA PHE A 159 2.19 9.02 14.21
C PHE A 159 3.32 8.17 13.63
N ASP A 160 3.40 8.02 12.31
CA ASP A 160 4.44 7.21 11.67
C ASP A 160 5.84 7.76 11.92
N SER A 161 6.00 9.10 11.91
CA SER A 161 7.30 9.74 12.16
C SER A 161 7.80 9.55 13.60
N HIS A 162 6.90 9.45 14.57
CA HIS A 162 7.23 9.33 15.99
C HIS A 162 7.28 7.88 16.48
N ASN A 163 6.58 6.96 15.82
CA ASN A 163 6.44 5.57 16.25
C ASN A 163 7.61 4.68 15.80
N THR A 164 8.83 5.11 16.09
CA THR A 164 10.08 4.41 15.75
C THR A 164 10.34 3.12 16.55
N ARG A 165 9.58 2.88 17.62
CA ARG A 165 9.75 1.73 18.53
C ARG A 165 8.52 0.82 18.65
N GLY A 166 7.39 1.18 18.03
CA GLY A 166 6.16 0.39 18.00
C GLY A 166 5.90 -0.27 16.64
N LYS A 167 4.90 -1.16 16.58
CA LYS A 167 4.42 -1.70 15.30
C LYS A 167 3.71 -0.58 14.53
N ALA A 168 4.32 -0.12 13.44
CA ALA A 168 3.70 0.84 12.53
C ALA A 168 2.37 0.29 11.98
N LEU A 169 1.39 1.17 11.76
CA LEU A 169 0.20 0.82 10.98
C LEU A 169 0.65 0.53 9.54
N ASP A 170 0.07 -0.48 8.89
CA ASP A 170 0.38 -0.69 7.49
C ASP A 170 -0.20 0.50 6.70
N ARG A 171 0.54 1.02 5.72
CA ARG A 171 0.13 2.18 4.91
C ARG A 171 -1.24 1.95 4.24
N LYS A 172 -1.57 0.69 3.94
CA LYS A 172 -2.88 0.30 3.41
C LYS A 172 -4.02 0.45 4.43
N ASP A 173 -3.76 0.27 5.72
CA ASP A 173 -4.78 0.44 6.77
C ASP A 173 -5.20 1.91 6.87
N LEU A 174 -4.23 2.82 6.68
CA LEU A 174 -4.50 4.26 6.60
C LEU A 174 -5.39 4.61 5.41
N LEU A 175 -5.16 3.98 4.25
CA LEU A 175 -6.03 4.14 3.07
C LEU A 175 -7.46 3.69 3.37
N LYS A 176 -7.64 2.54 4.04
CA LYS A 176 -8.97 2.05 4.43
C LYS A 176 -9.71 3.11 5.25
N VAL A 177 -9.08 3.66 6.28
CA VAL A 177 -9.67 4.67 7.17
C VAL A 177 -10.00 5.95 6.41
N HIS A 178 -9.06 6.42 5.59
CA HIS A 178 -9.19 7.63 4.77
C HIS A 178 -10.38 7.56 3.82
N HIS A 179 -10.59 6.42 3.16
CA HIS A 179 -11.67 6.27 2.20
C HIS A 179 -13.00 5.94 2.88
N ILE A 180 -13.00 5.16 3.97
CA ILE A 180 -14.21 4.85 4.76
C ILE A 180 -14.89 6.10 5.29
N ARG A 181 -14.13 7.10 5.78
CA ARG A 181 -14.70 8.34 6.32
C ARG A 181 -15.42 9.19 5.28
N LEU A 182 -15.12 8.99 4.00
CA LEU A 182 -15.72 9.74 2.90
C LEU A 182 -17.02 9.10 2.38
N ILE A 183 -17.34 7.87 2.82
CA ILE A 183 -18.57 7.16 2.44
C ILE A 183 -19.75 7.75 3.19
N LYS A 184 -20.78 8.22 2.46
CA LYS A 184 -21.98 8.83 3.04
C LYS A 184 -22.98 7.81 3.60
N LYS A 185 -23.09 6.63 2.97
CA LYS A 185 -24.09 5.60 3.33
C LYS A 185 -23.51 4.57 4.31
N GLU A 186 -24.06 4.46 5.50
CA GLU A 186 -23.52 3.59 6.56
C GLU A 186 -23.56 2.09 6.21
N ASP A 187 -24.63 1.63 5.55
CA ASP A 187 -24.77 0.22 5.12
C ASP A 187 -23.68 -0.18 4.12
N GLU A 188 -23.32 0.74 3.23
CA GLU A 188 -22.28 0.56 2.23
C GLU A 188 -20.90 0.60 2.86
N LYS A 189 -20.67 1.54 3.78
CA LYS A 189 -19.46 1.64 4.59
C LYS A 189 -19.15 0.33 5.31
N SER A 190 -20.14 -0.26 5.99
CA SER A 190 -19.98 -1.55 6.67
C SER A 190 -19.64 -2.69 5.71
N PHE A 191 -20.29 -2.74 4.55
CA PHE A 191 -20.04 -3.76 3.54
C PHE A 191 -18.64 -3.65 2.93
N LEU A 192 -18.23 -2.46 2.51
CA LEU A 192 -16.92 -2.22 1.88
C LEU A 192 -15.77 -2.44 2.87
N ALA A 193 -15.96 -2.08 4.15
CA ALA A 193 -15.00 -2.38 5.22
C ALA A 193 -14.78 -3.89 5.39
N LYS A 194 -15.87 -4.69 5.39
CA LYS A 194 -15.80 -6.16 5.44
C LYS A 194 -15.18 -6.76 4.19
N LYS A 195 -15.48 -6.19 3.01
CA LYS A 195 -14.90 -6.62 1.73
C LYS A 195 -13.39 -6.41 1.71
N TRP A 196 -12.91 -5.25 2.16
CA TRP A 196 -11.48 -5.00 2.34
C TRP A 196 -10.82 -6.05 3.23
N GLU A 197 -11.38 -6.33 4.41
CA GLU A 197 -10.85 -7.34 5.34
C GLU A 197 -10.86 -8.75 4.75
N SER A 198 -11.76 -9.04 3.81
CA SER A 198 -11.75 -10.31 3.08
C SER A 198 -10.55 -10.41 2.14
N TYR A 199 -10.16 -9.30 1.49
CA TYR A 199 -9.00 -9.25 0.60
C TYR A 199 -7.68 -9.34 1.34
N GLU A 200 -7.55 -8.71 2.51
CA GLU A 200 -6.34 -8.81 3.37
C GLU A 200 -6.06 -10.25 3.85
N ARG A 201 -7.12 -11.05 3.98
CA ARG A 201 -7.03 -12.46 4.37
C ARG A 201 -6.56 -13.37 3.25
N VAL A 202 -6.66 -12.91 1.99
CA VAL A 202 -6.17 -13.68 0.85
C VAL A 202 -4.65 -13.60 0.80
N LYS A 203 -4.00 -14.76 0.86
CA LYS A 203 -2.56 -14.88 0.68
C LYS A 203 -2.24 -14.99 -0.81
N ASP A 204 -1.19 -14.28 -1.22
CA ASP A 204 -0.63 -14.38 -2.56
C ASP A 204 0.06 -15.75 -2.77
N ILE A 205 0.42 -16.08 -4.00
CA ILE A 205 1.05 -17.35 -4.45
C ILE A 205 2.35 -17.65 -3.70
N ASP A 206 3.05 -16.62 -3.23
CA ASP A 206 4.19 -16.67 -2.30
C ASP A 206 3.81 -17.12 -0.85
N LYS A 207 2.55 -17.50 -0.61
CA LYS A 207 1.91 -18.05 0.61
C LYS A 207 2.04 -17.28 1.93
N GLU A 208 2.88 -16.25 2.02
CA GLU A 208 3.06 -15.46 3.24
C GLU A 208 2.59 -14.00 3.12
N LYS A 209 2.53 -13.46 1.89
CA LYS A 209 2.26 -12.04 1.62
C LYS A 209 0.77 -11.74 1.45
N ASP A 210 0.38 -10.57 1.93
CA ASP A 210 -0.96 -9.99 1.79
C ASP A 210 -1.22 -9.63 0.32
N LYS A 211 -2.21 -10.26 -0.32
CA LYS A 211 -2.52 -10.06 -1.74
C LYS A 211 -3.02 -8.64 -2.03
N LEU A 212 -3.75 -8.01 -1.10
CA LEU A 212 -4.18 -6.63 -1.26
C LEU A 212 -2.99 -5.68 -1.25
N LYS A 213 -2.02 -5.91 -0.34
CA LYS A 213 -0.76 -5.14 -0.34
C LYS A 213 0.00 -5.31 -1.66
N TYR A 214 0.05 -6.53 -2.17
CA TYR A 214 0.69 -6.83 -3.45
C TYR A 214 0.01 -6.14 -4.64
N LEU A 215 -1.34 -6.18 -4.70
CA LEU A 215 -2.12 -5.48 -5.71
C LEU A 215 -1.83 -3.97 -5.70
N LEU A 216 -1.87 -3.34 -4.52
CA LEU A 216 -1.59 -1.91 -4.38
C LEU A 216 -0.16 -1.57 -4.84
N GLN A 217 0.81 -2.45 -4.60
CA GLN A 217 2.17 -2.30 -5.07
C GLN A 217 2.27 -2.36 -6.61
N LEU A 218 1.59 -3.30 -7.27
CA LEU A 218 1.56 -3.38 -8.74
C LEU A 218 0.92 -2.12 -9.34
N LEU A 219 -0.24 -1.72 -8.82
CA LEU A 219 -0.95 -0.53 -9.27
C LEU A 219 -0.10 0.73 -9.08
N ALA A 220 0.57 0.88 -7.93
CA ALA A 220 1.45 2.02 -7.66
C ALA A 220 2.61 2.12 -8.67
N VAL A 221 3.23 0.97 -8.99
CA VAL A 221 4.30 0.92 -10.00
C VAL A 221 3.80 1.40 -11.35
N CYS A 222 2.64 0.91 -11.82
CA CYS A 222 2.04 1.35 -13.08
C CYS A 222 1.78 2.86 -13.10
N ARG A 223 1.11 3.38 -12.06
CA ARG A 223 0.76 4.81 -11.94
C ARG A 223 1.97 5.71 -11.95
N LYS A 224 2.97 5.40 -11.14
CA LYS A 224 4.22 6.17 -11.07
C LYS A 224 5.02 6.07 -12.36
N ALA A 225 5.03 4.90 -13.01
CA ALA A 225 5.75 4.72 -14.27
C ALA A 225 5.14 5.54 -15.42
N VAL A 226 3.81 5.55 -15.55
CA VAL A 226 3.11 6.34 -16.56
C VAL A 226 3.37 7.84 -16.36
N ARG A 227 3.43 8.31 -15.11
CA ARG A 227 3.75 9.73 -14.79
C ARG A 227 5.24 10.09 -14.87
N GLY A 228 6.15 9.13 -15.08
CA GLY A 228 7.60 9.36 -15.04
C GLY A 228 8.16 9.59 -13.63
N GLU A 229 7.37 9.25 -12.61
CA GLU A 229 7.65 9.46 -11.19
C GLU A 229 8.23 8.22 -10.51
N LEU A 230 8.24 7.05 -11.19
CA LEU A 230 8.80 5.82 -10.64
C LEU A 230 10.27 6.01 -10.26
N ARG A 231 10.63 5.57 -9.04
CA ARG A 231 12.00 5.59 -8.52
C ARG A 231 12.40 4.22 -8.00
N GLY A 232 13.71 3.99 -7.86
CA GLY A 232 14.24 2.70 -7.45
C GLY A 232 13.69 2.18 -6.12
N HIS A 233 13.43 3.07 -5.15
CA HIS A 233 12.85 2.67 -3.86
C HIS A 233 11.44 2.08 -3.98
N ASP A 234 10.68 2.45 -5.02
CA ASP A 234 9.31 1.98 -5.20
C ASP A 234 9.30 0.50 -5.60
N LEU A 235 10.44 -0.02 -6.11
CA LEU A 235 10.59 -1.45 -6.41
C LEU A 235 10.83 -2.33 -5.17
N ILE A 236 11.03 -1.70 -4.01
CA ILE A 236 11.15 -2.39 -2.73
C ILE A 236 9.82 -2.27 -1.98
N GLU A 237 9.38 -1.03 -1.76
CA GLU A 237 8.10 -0.72 -1.14
C GLU A 237 7.64 0.65 -1.63
N SER A 238 6.48 0.70 -2.28
CA SER A 238 5.83 1.94 -2.66
C SER A 238 5.09 2.53 -1.47
N ASP A 239 5.13 3.85 -1.32
CA ASP A 239 4.24 4.58 -0.41
C ASP A 239 2.82 4.60 -0.99
N VAL A 240 2.11 3.47 -0.84
CA VAL A 240 0.76 3.26 -1.37
C VAL A 240 -0.23 4.27 -0.77
N TYR A 241 0.01 4.74 0.46
CA TYR A 241 -0.88 5.71 1.09
C TYR A 241 -0.90 7.03 0.31
N LYS A 242 0.28 7.58 -0.01
CA LYS A 242 0.35 8.81 -0.84
C LYS A 242 -0.15 8.59 -2.26
N GLU A 243 0.10 7.41 -2.81
CA GLU A 243 -0.25 7.07 -4.18
C GLU A 243 -1.77 6.96 -4.41
N PHE A 244 -2.49 6.50 -3.38
CA PHE A 244 -3.93 6.26 -3.44
C PHE A 244 -4.76 7.16 -2.52
N LEU A 245 -4.20 8.27 -2.06
CA LEU A 245 -4.94 9.27 -1.30
C LEU A 245 -5.98 9.93 -2.21
N SER A 246 -7.18 10.21 -1.70
CA SER A 246 -8.20 10.88 -2.51
C SER A 246 -7.75 12.31 -2.86
N GLU A 247 -7.82 12.67 -4.14
CA GLU A 247 -7.47 14.03 -4.59
C GLU A 247 -8.63 15.01 -4.34
N ALA A 248 -9.86 14.53 -4.15
CA ALA A 248 -11.04 15.34 -3.86
C ALA A 248 -12.21 14.54 -3.27
N ASN A 249 -13.17 15.25 -2.68
CA ASN A 249 -14.35 14.68 -2.03
C ASN A 249 -15.54 14.44 -2.97
N GLU A 250 -15.64 15.18 -4.08
CA GLU A 250 -16.69 15.02 -5.09
C GLU A 250 -16.15 15.44 -6.46
N TYR A 251 -16.31 14.59 -7.47
CA TYR A 251 -16.06 14.93 -8.87
C TYR A 251 -17.11 14.33 -9.79
N SER A 252 -17.55 15.12 -10.77
CA SER A 252 -18.11 14.57 -12.00
C SER A 252 -16.98 13.94 -12.82
N LEU A 253 -17.20 12.73 -13.35
CA LEU A 253 -16.26 12.14 -14.30
C LEU A 253 -16.06 13.12 -15.46
N ASN A 254 -14.83 13.31 -15.91
CA ASN A 254 -14.58 14.14 -17.09
C ASN A 254 -15.08 13.42 -18.36
N ASN A 255 -15.23 14.15 -19.46
CA ASN A 255 -15.74 13.59 -20.73
C ASN A 255 -14.90 12.44 -21.32
N TYR A 256 -13.66 12.25 -20.87
CA TYR A 256 -12.77 11.17 -21.33
C TYR A 256 -12.91 9.90 -20.49
N ASN A 257 -13.19 10.04 -19.19
CA ASN A 257 -13.39 8.94 -18.25
C ASN A 257 -14.88 8.55 -18.14
N GLN A 258 -15.78 9.39 -18.65
CA GLN A 258 -17.16 9.00 -18.94
C GLN A 258 -17.19 8.19 -20.24
N PRO A 259 -17.84 7.02 -20.24
CA PRO A 259 -18.19 6.39 -21.51
C PRO A 259 -18.95 7.41 -22.40
N PRO A 260 -18.67 7.49 -23.71
CA PRO A 260 -19.19 8.57 -24.55
C PRO A 260 -20.71 8.77 -24.48
N ILE A 261 -21.45 7.67 -24.29
CA ILE A 261 -22.92 7.61 -24.28
C ILE A 261 -23.50 7.68 -22.86
N PHE A 262 -22.72 7.47 -21.80
CA PHE A 262 -23.21 7.43 -20.42
C PHE A 262 -22.79 8.67 -19.64
N GLU A 263 -23.71 9.25 -18.87
CA GLU A 263 -23.50 10.43 -18.02
C GLU A 263 -22.84 10.07 -16.70
N THR A 264 -23.28 8.96 -16.09
CA THR A 264 -22.73 8.44 -14.84
C THR A 264 -22.98 6.94 -14.72
N PHE A 265 -22.42 6.32 -13.67
CA PHE A 265 -22.66 4.94 -13.32
C PHE A 265 -23.00 4.78 -11.84
N GLU A 266 -23.78 3.75 -11.52
CA GLU A 266 -24.00 3.26 -10.17
C GLU A 266 -23.57 1.80 -10.12
N TYR A 267 -22.78 1.44 -9.11
CA TYR A 267 -22.33 0.08 -8.92
C TYR A 267 -22.84 -0.46 -7.60
N PHE A 268 -23.43 -1.65 -7.64
CA PHE A 268 -23.98 -2.34 -6.48
C PHE A 268 -23.07 -3.54 -6.17
N PRO A 269 -22.09 -3.37 -5.27
CA PRO A 269 -21.02 -4.35 -5.08
C PRO A 269 -21.47 -5.63 -4.35
N LYS A 270 -22.66 -5.62 -3.73
CA LYS A 270 -23.27 -6.83 -3.11
C LYS A 270 -23.80 -7.77 -4.18
N GLU A 271 -24.43 -7.21 -5.21
CA GLU A 271 -25.07 -7.93 -6.31
C GLU A 271 -24.15 -8.13 -7.53
N ASP A 272 -23.00 -7.43 -7.58
CA ASP A 272 -22.14 -7.32 -8.77
C ASP A 272 -22.94 -6.86 -9.99
N GLU A 273 -23.62 -5.73 -9.81
CA GLU A 273 -24.49 -5.09 -10.79
C GLU A 273 -24.00 -3.68 -11.08
N LEU A 274 -23.82 -3.36 -12.35
CA LEU A 274 -23.43 -2.03 -12.83
C LEU A 274 -24.59 -1.44 -13.63
N ARG A 275 -25.12 -0.30 -13.17
CA ARG A 275 -26.10 0.51 -13.89
C ARG A 275 -25.41 1.70 -14.51
N LEU A 276 -25.67 1.92 -15.79
CA LEU A 276 -25.12 3.03 -16.56
C LEU A 276 -26.26 3.95 -16.95
N LEU A 277 -26.17 5.22 -16.55
CA LEU A 277 -27.15 6.24 -16.90
C LEU A 277 -26.77 6.83 -18.26
N LEU A 278 -27.64 6.70 -19.26
CA LEU A 278 -27.40 7.28 -20.59
C LEU A 278 -27.50 8.80 -20.55
N LYS A 279 -26.64 9.48 -21.31
CA LYS A 279 -26.79 10.92 -21.59
C LYS A 279 -28.14 11.12 -22.27
N ARG A 280 -28.89 12.15 -21.87
CA ARG A 280 -30.21 12.45 -22.45
C ARG A 280 -30.17 12.49 -23.98
N ILE A 281 -30.88 11.56 -24.61
CA ILE A 281 -31.25 11.58 -26.02
C ILE A 281 -32.79 11.67 -26.02
N ASP A 282 -33.34 12.73 -26.62
CA ASP A 282 -34.78 12.91 -26.82
C ASP A 282 -35.71 12.84 -25.58
N SER A 283 -35.19 13.18 -24.39
CA SER A 283 -35.94 13.31 -23.12
C SER A 283 -36.32 12.01 -22.40
N GLU A 284 -35.93 10.83 -22.92
CA GLU A 284 -36.11 9.56 -22.22
C GLU A 284 -34.87 9.21 -21.39
N LEU A 285 -35.08 8.83 -20.12
CA LEU A 285 -34.02 8.20 -19.32
C LEU A 285 -33.97 6.72 -19.71
N CYS A 286 -32.86 6.31 -20.32
CA CYS A 286 -32.57 4.91 -20.57
C CYS A 286 -31.42 4.46 -19.66
N PHE A 287 -31.54 3.24 -19.12
CA PHE A 287 -30.53 2.63 -18.27
C PHE A 287 -29.95 1.40 -18.96
N GLY A 288 -28.61 1.34 -19.03
CA GLY A 288 -27.91 0.10 -19.32
C GLY A 288 -27.67 -0.66 -18.03
N GLU A 289 -27.87 -1.98 -18.03
CA GLU A 289 -27.62 -2.83 -16.86
C GLU A 289 -26.71 -3.99 -17.24
N ILE A 290 -25.61 -4.14 -16.51
CA ILE A 290 -24.69 -5.27 -16.63
C ILE A 290 -24.76 -6.07 -15.33
N ARG A 291 -25.08 -7.36 -15.46
CA ARG A 291 -25.11 -8.33 -14.36
C ARG A 291 -24.12 -9.44 -14.65
N LYS A 292 -23.44 -9.90 -13.60
CA LYS A 292 -22.34 -10.89 -13.62
C LYS A 292 -21.07 -10.32 -14.23
N GLU A 293 -20.00 -10.37 -13.45
CA GLU A 293 -18.70 -9.81 -13.82
C GLU A 293 -18.77 -8.32 -14.15
N ALA A 294 -19.73 -7.61 -13.53
CA ALA A 294 -19.96 -6.20 -13.77
C ALA A 294 -18.74 -5.35 -13.36
N TYR A 295 -17.98 -5.82 -12.36
CA TYR A 295 -16.69 -5.24 -11.97
C TYR A 295 -15.72 -5.01 -13.13
N ARG A 296 -15.74 -5.82 -14.21
CA ARG A 296 -14.87 -5.65 -15.38
C ARG A 296 -15.13 -4.33 -16.11
N TYR A 297 -16.40 -3.93 -16.13
CA TYR A 297 -16.89 -2.78 -16.90
C TYR A 297 -16.92 -1.48 -16.09
N LEU A 298 -16.45 -1.53 -14.84
CA LEU A 298 -16.24 -0.31 -14.05
C LEU A 298 -15.30 0.63 -14.81
N PRO A 299 -15.70 1.89 -15.03
CA PRO A 299 -15.00 2.84 -15.91
C PRO A 299 -13.81 3.49 -15.19
N PHE A 300 -12.88 2.63 -14.75
CA PHE A 300 -11.67 3.02 -14.07
C PHE A 300 -10.46 2.65 -14.89
N GLU A 301 -9.48 3.54 -14.95
CA GLU A 301 -8.15 3.27 -15.51
C GLU A 301 -7.10 3.28 -14.40
N ILE A 302 -6.06 2.43 -14.49
CA ILE A 302 -5.01 2.38 -13.47
C ILE A 302 -4.36 3.76 -13.18
N PRO A 303 -3.97 4.58 -14.20
CA PRO A 303 -3.29 5.86 -13.96
C PRO A 303 -4.21 7.05 -13.59
N GLN A 304 -5.53 6.86 -13.51
CA GLN A 304 -6.47 7.96 -13.24
C GLN A 304 -6.30 8.59 -11.84
N SER A 305 -6.82 9.79 -11.61
CA SER A 305 -6.90 10.36 -10.24
C SER A 305 -7.73 9.49 -9.30
N ILE A 306 -7.35 9.41 -8.03
CA ILE A 306 -8.09 8.59 -7.05
C ILE A 306 -9.22 9.39 -6.43
N GLU A 307 -10.44 8.89 -6.60
CA GLU A 307 -11.62 9.41 -5.94
C GLU A 307 -11.77 8.82 -4.54
N GLY A 308 -12.24 9.63 -3.60
CA GLY A 308 -12.53 9.21 -2.23
C GLY A 308 -13.76 8.31 -2.10
N GLY A 309 -14.01 7.82 -0.89
CA GLY A 309 -15.27 7.16 -0.55
C GLY A 309 -15.44 5.79 -1.19
N GLU A 310 -16.67 5.46 -1.58
CA GLU A 310 -17.06 4.15 -2.10
C GLU A 310 -16.35 3.78 -3.40
N LYS A 311 -16.08 4.77 -4.26
CA LYS A 311 -15.48 4.54 -5.59
C LYS A 311 -14.04 4.05 -5.52
N PHE A 312 -13.26 4.44 -4.51
CA PHE A 312 -11.96 3.82 -4.25
C PHE A 312 -12.09 2.32 -3.98
N PHE A 313 -13.10 1.91 -3.21
CA PHE A 313 -13.34 0.50 -2.98
C PHE A 313 -13.85 -0.21 -4.24
N TYR A 314 -14.65 0.44 -5.09
CA TYR A 314 -15.04 -0.13 -6.38
C TYR A 314 -13.83 -0.32 -7.30
N PHE A 315 -12.92 0.66 -7.33
CA PHE A 315 -11.64 0.56 -8.03
C PHE A 315 -10.86 -0.68 -7.54
N LEU A 316 -10.73 -0.86 -6.23
CA LEU A 316 -10.06 -2.04 -5.69
C LEU A 316 -10.81 -3.35 -5.99
N ILE A 317 -12.13 -3.36 -5.96
CA ILE A 317 -12.94 -4.53 -6.34
C ILE A 317 -12.65 -4.91 -7.78
N LYS A 318 -12.62 -3.96 -8.73
CA LYS A 318 -12.25 -4.22 -10.13
C LYS A 318 -10.88 -4.90 -10.20
N TYR A 319 -9.85 -4.24 -9.70
CA TYR A 319 -8.47 -4.70 -9.91
C TYR A 319 -8.10 -5.95 -9.11
N PHE A 320 -8.71 -6.16 -7.93
CA PHE A 320 -8.50 -7.39 -7.17
C PHE A 320 -9.08 -8.60 -7.88
N ASN A 321 -10.28 -8.47 -8.48
CA ASN A 321 -10.88 -9.54 -9.26
C ASN A 321 -10.10 -9.79 -10.56
N LEU A 322 -9.71 -8.73 -11.30
CA LEU A 322 -8.89 -8.87 -12.51
C LEU A 322 -7.54 -9.54 -12.23
N LEU A 323 -6.85 -9.18 -11.14
CA LEU A 323 -5.60 -9.84 -10.77
C LEU A 323 -5.82 -11.32 -10.44
N SER A 324 -6.89 -11.62 -9.70
CA SER A 324 -7.24 -13.01 -9.34
C SER A 324 -7.59 -13.86 -10.56
N GLU A 325 -8.22 -13.25 -11.57
CA GLU A 325 -8.49 -13.89 -12.84
C GLU A 325 -7.22 -14.15 -13.63
N LEU A 326 -6.37 -13.13 -13.83
CA LEU A 326 -5.10 -13.24 -14.54
C LEU A 326 -4.20 -14.33 -13.95
N GLU A 327 -4.11 -14.40 -12.62
CA GLU A 327 -3.36 -15.46 -11.92
C GLU A 327 -3.96 -16.85 -12.14
N LYS A 328 -5.29 -16.94 -12.24
CA LYS A 328 -6.01 -18.20 -12.44
C LYS A 328 -5.89 -18.69 -13.90
N THR A 329 -6.03 -17.81 -14.89
CA THR A 329 -6.07 -18.17 -16.31
C THR A 329 -4.68 -18.18 -16.95
N HIS A 330 -3.78 -17.30 -16.52
CA HIS A 330 -2.45 -17.10 -17.10
C HIS A 330 -1.33 -17.10 -16.05
N GLY A 331 -1.54 -17.78 -14.91
CA GLY A 331 -0.59 -17.86 -13.81
C GLY A 331 0.81 -18.36 -14.21
N GLU A 332 0.93 -19.26 -15.19
CA GLU A 332 2.24 -19.75 -15.67
C GLU A 332 3.10 -18.64 -16.27
N ILE A 333 2.49 -17.76 -17.05
CA ILE A 333 3.16 -16.62 -17.68
C ILE A 333 3.33 -15.49 -16.67
N PHE A 334 2.30 -15.21 -15.87
CA PHE A 334 2.34 -14.14 -14.88
C PHE A 334 3.42 -14.40 -13.81
N ASN A 335 3.55 -15.64 -13.33
CA ASN A 335 4.47 -16.02 -12.26
C ASN A 335 5.81 -16.56 -12.76
N LEU A 336 6.14 -16.34 -14.04
CA LEU A 336 7.33 -16.90 -14.67
C LEU A 336 8.62 -16.57 -13.89
N PHE A 337 8.74 -15.33 -13.42
CA PHE A 337 9.93 -14.86 -12.70
C PHE A 337 9.88 -15.12 -11.19
N ASP A 338 8.86 -15.80 -10.63
CA ASP A 338 8.76 -16.02 -9.18
C ASP A 338 9.80 -17.01 -8.66
N LYS A 339 10.17 -18.00 -9.47
CA LYS A 339 11.16 -19.04 -9.10
C LYS A 339 12.61 -18.56 -9.22
N VAL A 340 12.78 -17.31 -9.60
CA VAL A 340 14.06 -16.71 -9.90
C VAL A 340 14.63 -16.07 -8.65
N SER A 341 15.83 -16.49 -8.26
CA SER A 341 16.50 -15.95 -7.08
C SER A 341 17.37 -14.72 -7.39
N GLY A 342 17.61 -13.86 -6.39
CA GLY A 342 18.47 -12.67 -6.50
C GLY A 342 17.73 -11.33 -6.41
N SER A 343 18.29 -10.37 -5.68
CA SER A 343 17.67 -9.07 -5.39
C SER A 343 17.32 -8.26 -6.64
N GLY A 344 18.18 -8.28 -7.67
CA GLY A 344 17.92 -7.64 -8.95
C GLY A 344 16.77 -8.26 -9.75
N ASN A 345 16.52 -9.55 -9.55
CA ASN A 345 15.46 -10.28 -10.26
C ASN A 345 14.09 -10.04 -9.62
N GLN A 346 14.02 -9.77 -8.31
CA GLN A 346 12.79 -9.35 -7.64
C GLN A 346 12.23 -8.05 -8.22
N TYR A 347 13.12 -7.11 -8.56
CA TYR A 347 12.75 -5.85 -9.20
C TYR A 347 12.26 -6.04 -10.64
N ILE A 348 12.92 -6.91 -11.42
CA ILE A 348 12.47 -7.30 -12.77
C ILE A 348 11.08 -7.95 -12.69
N ASN A 349 10.91 -8.90 -11.76
CA ASN A 349 9.64 -9.60 -11.58
C ASN A 349 8.50 -8.62 -11.28
N LEU A 350 8.73 -7.67 -10.38
CA LEU A 350 7.74 -6.64 -10.06
C LEU A 350 7.37 -5.79 -11.28
N ILE A 351 8.34 -5.33 -12.06
CA ILE A 351 8.07 -4.55 -13.28
C ILE A 351 7.34 -5.40 -14.32
N TYR A 352 7.79 -6.64 -14.55
CA TYR A 352 7.19 -7.56 -15.49
C TYR A 352 5.71 -7.83 -15.17
N LYS A 353 5.42 -8.20 -13.92
CA LYS A 353 4.05 -8.42 -13.46
C LYS A 353 3.21 -7.15 -13.52
N SER A 354 3.78 -5.99 -13.21
CA SER A 354 3.08 -4.70 -13.34
C SER A 354 2.72 -4.39 -14.79
N LEU A 355 3.63 -4.63 -15.75
CA LEU A 355 3.38 -4.43 -17.19
C LEU A 355 2.35 -5.42 -17.73
N LEU A 356 2.44 -6.70 -17.36
CA LEU A 356 1.45 -7.70 -17.76
C LEU A 356 0.07 -7.36 -17.21
N PHE A 357 -0.01 -6.97 -15.93
CA PHE A 357 -1.28 -6.62 -15.32
C PHE A 357 -1.88 -5.35 -15.96
N PHE A 358 -1.05 -4.35 -16.27
CA PHE A 358 -1.50 -3.14 -16.96
C PHE A 358 -1.95 -3.42 -18.41
N TYR A 359 -1.25 -4.30 -19.12
CA TYR A 359 -1.68 -4.76 -20.43
C TYR A 359 -3.03 -5.49 -20.34
N TYR A 360 -3.18 -6.39 -19.37
CA TYR A 360 -4.39 -7.18 -19.16
C TYR A 360 -5.61 -6.31 -18.81
N ASP A 361 -5.46 -5.30 -17.95
CA ASP A 361 -6.53 -4.33 -17.69
C ASP A 361 -7.02 -3.65 -18.97
N LYS A 362 -6.09 -3.30 -19.86
CA LYS A 362 -6.39 -2.51 -21.05
C LYS A 362 -6.90 -3.32 -22.24
N PHE A 363 -6.32 -4.49 -22.49
CA PHE A 363 -6.55 -5.30 -23.69
C PHE A 363 -7.15 -6.67 -23.39
N GLY A 364 -7.34 -7.02 -22.11
CA GLY A 364 -7.74 -8.35 -21.70
C GLY A 364 -6.69 -9.41 -22.11
N GLU A 365 -7.17 -10.52 -22.65
CA GLU A 365 -6.34 -11.67 -23.05
C GLU A 365 -5.76 -11.53 -24.47
N GLU A 366 -6.21 -10.55 -25.26
CA GLU A 366 -5.82 -10.41 -26.65
C GLU A 366 -4.30 -10.22 -26.78
N ASN A 367 -3.64 -11.16 -27.47
CA ASN A 367 -2.19 -11.18 -27.67
C ASN A 367 -1.33 -11.09 -26.38
N LEU A 368 -1.89 -11.46 -25.22
CA LEU A 368 -1.19 -11.35 -23.95
C LEU A 368 0.10 -12.18 -23.90
N LYS A 369 0.10 -13.38 -24.51
CA LYS A 369 1.28 -14.25 -24.54
C LYS A 369 2.39 -13.64 -25.38
N GLU A 370 2.03 -13.14 -26.56
CA GLU A 370 2.89 -12.48 -27.52
C GLU A 370 3.55 -11.23 -26.91
N PHE A 371 2.79 -10.48 -26.12
CA PHE A 371 3.30 -9.36 -25.33
C PHE A 371 4.26 -9.83 -24.25
N ALA A 372 3.89 -10.85 -23.47
CA ALA A 372 4.74 -11.43 -22.43
C ALA A 372 6.08 -11.93 -22.98
N TRP A 373 6.08 -12.59 -24.14
CA TRP A 373 7.31 -13.09 -24.78
C TRP A 373 8.29 -11.97 -25.14
N ARG A 374 7.79 -10.87 -25.69
CA ARG A 374 8.61 -9.70 -26.00
C ARG A 374 9.19 -9.08 -24.74
N LEU A 375 8.40 -8.98 -23.67
CA LEU A 375 8.90 -8.54 -22.37
C LEU A 375 10.01 -9.46 -21.87
N ILE A 376 9.85 -10.77 -21.94
CA ILE A 376 10.86 -11.74 -21.50
C ILE A 376 12.17 -11.55 -22.27
N ILE A 377 12.12 -11.37 -23.59
CA ILE A 377 13.31 -11.09 -24.41
C ILE A 377 13.98 -9.81 -23.92
N ILE A 378 13.22 -8.73 -23.75
CA ILE A 378 13.71 -7.43 -23.30
C ILE A 378 14.38 -7.51 -21.91
N PHE A 379 13.73 -8.17 -20.94
CA PHE A 379 14.27 -8.32 -19.60
C PHE A 379 15.50 -9.24 -19.56
N SER A 380 15.50 -10.30 -20.36
CA SER A 380 16.64 -11.23 -20.46
C SER A 380 17.86 -10.54 -21.06
N TYR A 381 17.68 -9.78 -22.13
CA TYR A 381 18.74 -8.98 -22.74
C TYR A 381 19.30 -7.93 -21.76
N LEU A 382 18.44 -7.22 -21.02
CA LEU A 382 18.90 -6.28 -19.99
C LEU A 382 19.73 -7.00 -18.91
N ARG A 383 19.33 -8.21 -18.52
CA ARG A 383 20.03 -8.98 -17.49
C ARG A 383 21.42 -9.42 -17.94
N ILE A 384 21.57 -9.79 -19.20
CA ILE A 384 22.85 -10.22 -19.80
C ILE A 384 23.80 -9.04 -19.97
N THR A 385 23.30 -7.89 -20.40
CA THR A 385 24.12 -6.70 -20.71
C THR A 385 24.56 -5.92 -19.48
N GLN A 386 23.89 -6.10 -18.34
CA GLN A 386 24.18 -5.39 -17.09
C GLN A 386 24.89 -6.29 -16.07
N THR A 387 26.09 -5.89 -15.66
CA THR A 387 26.90 -6.61 -14.65
C THR A 387 26.22 -6.65 -13.28
N GLN A 388 25.44 -5.61 -12.93
CA GLN A 388 24.66 -5.56 -11.70
C GLN A 388 23.28 -4.94 -11.94
N MET A 389 22.23 -5.66 -11.54
CA MET A 389 20.85 -5.17 -11.59
C MET A 389 20.52 -4.35 -10.36
N ARG A 390 20.84 -3.05 -10.40
CA ARG A 390 20.39 -2.09 -9.39
C ARG A 390 18.97 -1.63 -9.70
N LYS A 391 18.21 -1.30 -8.66
CA LYS A 391 16.85 -0.77 -8.77
C LYS A 391 16.78 0.47 -9.68
N GLU A 392 17.77 1.36 -9.61
CA GLU A 392 17.87 2.53 -10.50
C GLU A 392 18.10 2.15 -11.95
N THR A 393 18.91 1.12 -12.22
CA THR A 393 19.15 0.62 -13.58
C THR A 393 17.86 0.15 -14.22
N ILE A 394 17.03 -0.58 -13.48
CA ILE A 394 15.73 -1.10 -13.95
C ILE A 394 14.77 0.05 -14.23
N VAL A 395 14.60 0.97 -13.27
CA VAL A 395 13.73 2.14 -13.46
C VAL A 395 14.20 3.00 -14.64
N ASN A 396 15.50 3.28 -14.74
CA ASN A 396 16.04 4.07 -15.85
C ASN A 396 15.89 3.36 -17.22
N SER A 397 15.81 2.03 -17.23
CA SER A 397 15.66 1.27 -18.49
C SER A 397 14.22 1.22 -18.98
N PHE A 398 13.22 1.32 -18.08
CA PHE A 398 11.81 1.08 -18.42
C PHE A 398 10.86 2.24 -18.14
N ALA A 399 11.28 3.25 -17.37
CA ALA A 399 10.39 4.28 -16.83
C ALA A 399 10.96 5.72 -16.83
N LYS A 400 12.11 5.99 -17.47
CA LYS A 400 12.62 7.35 -17.66
C LYS A 400 12.76 7.74 -19.12
N PRO A 401 12.44 9.00 -19.48
CA PRO A 401 12.65 9.52 -20.82
C PRO A 401 14.13 9.80 -21.03
N ASN A 402 14.71 9.19 -22.07
CA ASN A 402 15.90 9.69 -22.75
C ASN A 402 15.65 9.56 -24.25
N ALA A 403 16.34 10.37 -25.06
CA ALA A 403 16.12 10.50 -26.51
C ALA A 403 16.12 9.18 -27.31
N GLU A 404 16.63 8.09 -26.72
CA GLU A 404 16.78 6.77 -27.36
C GLU A 404 16.06 5.63 -26.61
N LYS A 405 15.44 5.86 -25.43
CA LYS A 405 14.86 4.78 -24.59
C LYS A 405 13.36 4.93 -24.38
N LYS A 406 12.61 3.87 -24.74
CA LYS A 406 11.14 3.83 -24.77
C LYS A 406 10.57 3.42 -23.41
N GLU A 407 9.70 4.28 -22.85
CA GLU A 407 8.98 4.04 -21.61
C GLU A 407 7.87 2.99 -21.82
N LEU A 408 8.11 1.72 -21.45
CA LEU A 408 7.21 0.60 -21.75
C LEU A 408 5.80 0.81 -21.16
N PHE A 409 5.70 1.35 -19.95
CA PHE A 409 4.41 1.66 -19.34
C PHE A 409 3.63 2.73 -20.11
N LYS A 410 4.29 3.79 -20.60
CA LYS A 410 3.64 4.76 -21.48
C LYS A 410 3.27 4.16 -22.83
N CYS A 411 4.05 3.20 -23.34
CA CYS A 411 3.69 2.48 -24.56
C CYS A 411 2.40 1.69 -24.38
N VAL A 412 2.22 0.96 -23.26
CA VAL A 412 0.94 0.30 -22.91
C VAL A 412 -0.17 1.34 -22.82
N PHE A 413 0.05 2.41 -22.04
CA PHE A 413 -0.97 3.44 -21.80
C PHE A 413 -1.43 4.16 -23.07
N LEU A 414 -0.54 4.46 -24.02
CA LEU A 414 -0.86 5.24 -25.21
C LEU A 414 -1.30 4.39 -26.43
N SER A 415 -1.11 3.07 -26.41
CA SER A 415 -1.45 2.22 -27.57
C SER A 415 -2.95 1.92 -27.59
N TYR A 416 -3.62 2.13 -28.72
CA TYR A 416 -5.07 1.87 -28.82
C TYR A 416 -5.40 0.42 -29.24
N SER A 417 -4.42 -0.35 -29.70
CA SER A 417 -4.57 -1.77 -30.06
C SER A 417 -3.33 -2.58 -29.67
N THR A 418 -3.52 -3.90 -29.62
CA THR A 418 -2.46 -4.87 -29.31
C THR A 418 -1.36 -4.87 -30.37
N GLU A 419 -1.70 -4.81 -31.66
CA GLU A 419 -0.73 -4.76 -32.77
C GLU A 419 0.24 -3.57 -32.66
N VAL A 420 -0.27 -2.39 -32.30
CA VAL A 420 0.55 -1.18 -32.17
C VAL A 420 1.62 -1.33 -31.10
N ILE A 421 1.30 -1.97 -29.97
CA ILE A 421 2.28 -2.18 -28.92
C ILE A 421 3.26 -3.30 -29.27
N LEU A 422 2.79 -4.40 -29.87
CA LEU A 422 3.68 -5.48 -30.31
C LEU A 422 4.71 -4.98 -31.33
N ASN A 423 4.29 -4.20 -32.32
CA ASN A 423 5.19 -3.59 -33.31
C ASN A 423 6.22 -2.67 -32.64
N LYS A 424 5.81 -1.85 -31.68
CA LYS A 424 6.74 -0.98 -30.92
C LYS A 424 7.78 -1.77 -30.14
N LEU A 425 7.39 -2.90 -29.56
CA LEU A 425 8.29 -3.81 -28.84
C LEU A 425 9.22 -4.54 -29.82
N ASP A 426 8.73 -4.95 -30.99
CA ASP A 426 9.55 -5.57 -32.03
C ASP A 426 10.62 -4.60 -32.54
N ASP A 427 10.26 -3.34 -32.77
CA ASP A 427 11.22 -2.28 -33.11
C ASP A 427 12.24 -2.05 -31.99
N TYR A 428 11.80 -2.11 -30.74
CA TYR A 428 12.70 -1.99 -29.58
C TYR A 428 13.69 -3.15 -29.53
N ILE A 429 13.20 -4.38 -29.71
CA ILE A 429 14.04 -5.59 -29.73
C ILE A 429 15.04 -5.49 -30.87
N LYS A 430 14.61 -5.12 -32.08
CA LYS A 430 15.50 -4.93 -33.24
C LYS A 430 16.58 -3.88 -32.99
N PHE A 431 16.23 -2.77 -32.35
CA PHE A 431 17.15 -1.68 -32.07
C PHE A 431 18.17 -2.04 -30.99
N GLU A 432 17.73 -2.51 -29.83
CA GLU A 432 18.61 -2.78 -28.68
C GLU A 432 19.41 -4.07 -28.86
N VAL A 433 18.81 -5.13 -29.43
CA VAL A 433 19.52 -6.41 -29.65
C VAL A 433 20.37 -6.37 -30.93
N GLY A 434 20.08 -5.45 -31.87
CA GLY A 434 20.70 -5.38 -33.19
C GLY A 434 21.86 -4.38 -33.36
N ASP A 435 22.19 -3.54 -32.37
CA ASP A 435 23.19 -2.47 -32.54
C ASP A 435 24.66 -2.97 -32.45
N GLU A 436 25.52 -2.46 -33.34
CA GLU A 436 26.92 -2.88 -33.53
C GLU A 436 27.83 -2.58 -32.33
N LYS A 437 27.41 -1.68 -31.43
CA LYS A 437 28.18 -1.31 -30.23
C LYS A 437 28.30 -2.46 -29.22
N ASP A 438 27.37 -3.41 -29.23
CA ASP A 438 27.41 -4.56 -28.32
C ASP A 438 28.24 -5.73 -28.85
N LYS A 439 28.59 -5.76 -30.14
CA LYS A 439 29.61 -6.70 -30.65
C LYS A 439 30.93 -6.56 -29.88
N LYS A 440 31.30 -5.34 -29.45
CA LYS A 440 32.51 -5.10 -28.64
C LYS A 440 32.37 -5.56 -27.18
N LYS A 441 31.20 -5.44 -26.54
CA LYS A 441 30.98 -5.96 -25.17
C LYS A 441 30.85 -7.49 -25.13
N LEU A 442 30.25 -8.09 -26.15
CA LEU A 442 30.27 -9.53 -26.40
C LEU A 442 31.70 -10.03 -26.68
N SER A 443 32.54 -9.22 -27.38
CA SER A 443 33.94 -9.57 -27.64
C SER A 443 34.84 -9.64 -26.40
N LEU A 444 34.49 -8.94 -25.31
CA LEU A 444 35.19 -9.02 -24.02
C LEU A 444 34.91 -10.31 -23.23
N TYR A 445 33.91 -11.10 -23.64
CA TYR A 445 33.60 -12.42 -23.08
C TYR A 445 34.16 -13.58 -23.94
N ASN A 446 34.72 -13.29 -25.12
CA ASN A 446 35.05 -14.28 -26.16
C ASN A 446 36.43 -14.95 -26.06
N ASN A 447 37.17 -14.82 -24.95
CA ASN A 447 38.47 -15.49 -24.80
C ASN A 447 38.40 -16.81 -24.05
N LYS A 448 37.40 -17.64 -24.37
CA LYS A 448 37.47 -19.10 -24.18
C LYS A 448 36.83 -19.78 -25.39
N LYS A 449 37.57 -20.71 -25.99
CA LYS A 449 37.08 -21.58 -27.05
C LYS A 449 35.91 -22.39 -26.48
N HIS A 450 34.78 -22.35 -27.16
CA HIS A 450 33.60 -23.10 -26.77
C HIS A 450 33.15 -24.00 -27.92
N TYR A 451 33.00 -25.28 -27.57
CA TYR A 451 32.53 -26.35 -28.40
C TYR A 451 31.12 -26.73 -27.94
N ILE A 452 30.27 -27.18 -28.86
CA ILE A 452 29.04 -27.88 -28.53
C ILE A 452 29.09 -29.21 -29.27
N GLY A 453 29.31 -30.30 -28.52
CA GLY A 453 29.75 -31.56 -29.11
C GLY A 453 31.09 -31.40 -29.83
N ASP A 454 31.20 -31.96 -31.04
CA ASP A 454 32.45 -31.96 -31.84
C ASP A 454 32.56 -30.80 -32.85
N LYS A 455 31.71 -29.77 -32.78
CA LYS A 455 31.72 -28.65 -33.77
C LYS A 455 32.08 -27.29 -33.17
N GLU A 456 32.97 -26.60 -33.88
CA GLU A 456 33.48 -25.26 -33.60
C GLU A 456 32.66 -24.21 -34.39
N ILE A 457 32.17 -23.17 -33.70
CA ILE A 457 31.24 -22.19 -34.27
C ILE A 457 32.04 -21.00 -34.83
N THR A 458 31.85 -20.67 -36.11
CA THR A 458 32.48 -19.51 -36.77
C THR A 458 31.50 -18.73 -37.66
N GLY A 459 30.98 -17.59 -37.17
CA GLY A 459 30.65 -16.43 -38.03
C GLY A 459 29.20 -15.96 -38.24
N THR A 460 28.98 -14.65 -38.00
CA THR A 460 27.96 -13.74 -38.61
C THR A 460 26.48 -13.76 -38.17
N THR A 461 25.83 -12.60 -38.30
CA THR A 461 24.47 -12.24 -37.83
C THR A 461 23.34 -13.01 -38.52
N LYS A 462 23.60 -13.67 -39.65
CA LYS A 462 22.61 -14.55 -40.30
C LYS A 462 22.47 -15.88 -39.55
N ASP A 463 23.57 -16.41 -39.03
CA ASP A 463 23.57 -17.54 -38.11
C ASP A 463 22.91 -17.18 -36.76
N PHE A 464 22.84 -15.90 -36.39
CA PHE A 464 22.10 -15.42 -35.21
C PHE A 464 20.58 -15.35 -35.43
N ILE A 465 20.12 -15.05 -36.66
CA ILE A 465 18.68 -15.03 -36.99
C ILE A 465 18.17 -16.44 -37.24
N ASP A 466 18.95 -17.29 -37.93
CA ASP A 466 18.60 -18.70 -38.14
C ASP A 466 18.71 -19.47 -36.81
N ALA A 467 19.67 -19.13 -35.93
CA ALA A 467 19.67 -19.58 -34.54
C ALA A 467 18.54 -18.95 -33.71
N TRP A 468 18.05 -17.74 -33.97
CA TRP A 468 16.89 -17.16 -33.24
C TRP A 468 15.59 -17.91 -33.55
N GLU A 469 15.41 -18.35 -34.80
CA GLU A 469 14.31 -19.24 -35.21
C GLU A 469 14.44 -20.66 -34.61
N GLU A 470 15.66 -21.17 -34.44
CA GLU A 470 15.94 -22.45 -33.74
C GLU A 470 15.90 -22.32 -32.20
N TYR A 471 16.26 -21.16 -31.65
CA TYR A 471 16.26 -20.77 -30.24
C TYR A 471 14.85 -20.47 -29.74
N HIS A 472 13.90 -20.17 -30.62
CA HIS A 472 12.48 -20.22 -30.29
C HIS A 472 11.91 -21.64 -30.19
N LYS A 473 12.60 -22.68 -30.69
CA LYS A 473 12.32 -24.08 -30.32
C LYS A 473 12.98 -24.48 -29.00
N GLU A 474 14.14 -23.92 -28.64
CA GLU A 474 14.83 -24.19 -27.37
C GLU A 474 14.41 -23.31 -26.18
N ILE A 475 13.90 -22.08 -26.35
CA ILE A 475 13.19 -21.33 -25.29
C ILE A 475 11.91 -22.08 -24.88
N PHE A 476 11.27 -22.71 -25.87
CA PHE A 476 10.17 -23.68 -25.71
C PHE A 476 10.59 -24.94 -24.94
N ASN A 477 11.89 -25.31 -24.92
CA ASN A 477 12.44 -26.40 -24.10
C ASN A 477 13.17 -25.92 -22.80
N LEU A 478 13.58 -24.65 -22.71
CA LEU A 478 14.35 -24.09 -21.60
C LEU A 478 13.42 -23.56 -20.52
N LEU A 479 12.23 -23.03 -20.86
CA LEU A 479 11.09 -22.94 -19.93
C LEU A 479 10.77 -24.30 -19.31
N ASP A 480 10.94 -25.37 -20.08
CA ASP A 480 10.82 -26.77 -19.67
C ASP A 480 11.99 -27.24 -18.76
N THR A 481 13.12 -26.51 -18.73
CA THR A 481 14.29 -26.79 -17.87
C THR A 481 14.57 -25.72 -16.79
N LEU A 482 13.82 -24.61 -16.72
CA LEU A 482 14.11 -23.36 -15.98
C LEU A 482 14.22 -23.48 -14.44
N GLY A 483 14.28 -24.69 -13.88
CA GLY A 483 14.63 -24.96 -12.49
C GLY A 483 16.13 -25.07 -12.18
N ARG A 484 17.07 -24.89 -13.12
CA ARG A 484 18.49 -25.22 -12.83
C ARG A 484 19.57 -24.15 -13.02
N ASN A 485 19.34 -23.01 -13.68
CA ASN A 485 20.39 -22.01 -13.91
C ASN A 485 20.06 -20.57 -13.43
N TRP A 486 19.06 -20.37 -12.56
CA TRP A 486 18.74 -19.05 -11.98
C TRP A 486 19.23 -18.88 -10.53
N ARG A 487 20.46 -19.34 -10.26
CA ARG A 487 21.22 -19.08 -9.02
C ARG A 487 22.36 -18.11 -9.28
#